data_AF-A0A9E2B313-F1
#
_entry.id   AF-A0A9E2B313-F1
#
_cell.length_a   1.000
_cell.length_b   1.000
_cell.length_c   1.000
_cell.angle_alpha   90.00
_cell.angle_beta   90.00
_cell.angle_gamma   90.00
#
_symmetry.space_group_name_H-M   'P 1'
#
loop_
_entity.id
_entity.type
_entity.pdbx_description
1 polymer ?
#
loop_
_entity_poly.entity_id
_entity_poly.type
_entity_poly.pdbx_seq_one_letter_code
_entity_poly.pdbx_strand_id
1 'polypeptide(L)'
;CAECGYDVDEYVAALGSFGGWLLHLERGGVLYRLFWNGRAKELVLEEHRERSGWAAVRSTETDDKGLPGFVQAVRGLLQDDSPAAGASS
;
A
#
# COMPACT_ATOMS: atom_id res chain seq x y z
N CYS A 1 -8.82 -0.25 7.73
CA CYS A 1 -8.73 -1.70 7.98
C CYS A 1 -8.60 -1.96 9.48
N ALA A 2 -9.68 -2.40 10.14
CA ALA A 2 -9.69 -2.71 11.57
C ALA A 2 -8.71 -3.84 11.96
N GLU A 3 -8.48 -4.80 11.07
CA GLU A 3 -7.55 -5.93 11.30
C GLU A 3 -6.07 -5.56 11.11
N CYS A 4 -5.78 -4.45 10.42
CA CYS A 4 -4.44 -4.05 10.01
C CYS A 4 -3.92 -2.82 10.77
N GLY A 5 -4.76 -2.18 11.60
CA GLY A 5 -4.41 -0.96 12.33
C GLY A 5 -4.29 0.31 11.49
N TYR A 6 -4.84 0.31 10.27
CA TYR A 6 -4.89 1.52 9.42
C TYR A 6 -6.32 2.07 9.38
N ASP A 7 -6.45 3.40 9.41
CA ASP A 7 -7.67 4.09 9.02
C ASP A 7 -7.65 4.35 7.52
N VAL A 8 -8.80 4.18 6.85
CA VAL A 8 -8.94 4.45 5.40
C VAL A 8 -9.56 5.83 5.27
N ASP A 9 -8.84 6.74 4.64
CA ASP A 9 -9.27 8.13 4.48
C ASP A 9 -9.97 8.33 3.13
N GLU A 10 -9.32 7.93 2.04
CA GLU A 10 -9.79 8.16 0.68
C GLU A 10 -9.54 6.95 -0.23
N TYR A 11 -10.41 6.77 -1.22
CA TYR A 11 -10.28 5.79 -2.29
C TYR A 11 -10.48 6.44 -3.66
N VAL A 12 -9.54 6.21 -4.57
CA VAL A 12 -9.60 6.69 -5.96
C VAL A 12 -9.39 5.50 -6.89
N ALA A 13 -10.27 5.33 -7.88
CA ALA A 13 -10.16 4.30 -8.91
C ALA A 13 -10.01 4.93 -10.30
N ALA A 14 -9.09 4.40 -11.09
CA ALA A 14 -8.93 4.76 -12.49
C ALA A 14 -9.38 3.60 -13.38
N LEU A 15 -10.47 3.81 -14.12
CA LEU A 15 -10.94 2.87 -15.14
C LEU A 15 -10.25 3.20 -16.46
N GLY A 16 -9.23 2.41 -16.80
CA GLY A 16 -8.51 2.48 -18.07
C GLY A 16 -8.08 1.08 -18.51
N SER A 17 -7.39 0.95 -19.64
CA SER A 17 -7.04 -0.34 -20.26
C SER A 17 -6.26 -1.31 -19.37
N PHE A 18 -5.59 -0.79 -18.33
CA PHE A 18 -4.88 -1.57 -17.32
C PHE A 18 -5.55 -1.51 -15.94
N GLY A 19 -6.46 -0.56 -15.72
CA GLY A 19 -7.00 -0.23 -14.41
C GLY A 19 -5.95 0.28 -13.42
N GLY A 20 -6.42 0.75 -12.28
CA GLY A 20 -5.58 1.10 -11.14
C GLY A 20 -6.45 1.68 -10.04
N TRP A 21 -5.93 1.64 -8.82
CA TRP A 21 -6.57 2.30 -7.70
C TRP A 21 -5.55 2.78 -6.69
N LEU A 22 -5.98 3.72 -5.85
CA LEU A 22 -5.22 4.32 -4.77
C LEU A 22 -6.10 4.36 -3.51
N LEU A 23 -5.53 3.98 -2.38
CA LEU A 23 -6.10 4.20 -1.05
C LEU A 23 -5.16 5.08 -0.23
N HIS A 24 -5.68 6.11 0.41
CA HIS A 24 -5.00 6.82 1.48
C HIS A 24 -5.28 6.15 2.81
N LEU A 25 -4.22 5.96 3.59
CA LEU A 25 -4.22 5.23 4.85
C LEU A 25 -3.51 6.06 5.92
N GLU A 26 -3.92 5.93 7.18
CA GLU A 26 -3.20 6.49 8.32
C GLU A 26 -2.93 5.40 9.37
N ARG A 27 -1.73 5.39 9.97
CA ARG A 27 -1.41 4.55 11.13
C ARG A 27 -0.48 5.32 12.07
N GLY A 28 -0.92 5.55 13.31
CA GLY A 28 -0.11 6.22 14.33
C GLY A 28 0.33 7.64 13.96
N GLY A 29 -0.53 8.41 13.25
CA GLY A 29 -0.21 9.76 12.77
C GLY A 29 0.69 9.80 11.54
N VAL A 30 1.09 8.66 11.00
CA VAL A 30 1.86 8.56 9.76
C VAL A 30 0.91 8.28 8.58
N LEU A 31 1.06 9.08 7.53
CA LEU A 31 0.28 8.93 6.29
C LEU A 31 0.94 7.93 5.37
N TYR A 32 0.12 7.01 4.86
CA TYR A 32 0.48 6.00 3.89
C TYR A 32 -0.43 6.09 2.68
N ARG A 33 0.03 5.59 1.56
CA ARG A 33 -0.84 5.31 0.42
C ARG A 33 -0.54 3.94 -0.15
N LEU A 34 -1.59 3.21 -0.45
CA LEU A 34 -1.54 1.91 -1.09
C LEU A 34 -2.04 2.09 -2.51
N PHE A 35 -1.25 1.73 -3.51
CA PHE A 35 -1.69 1.80 -4.89
C PHE A 35 -1.50 0.49 -5.63
N TRP A 36 -2.45 0.20 -6.51
CA TRP A 36 -2.37 -0.90 -7.45
C TRP A 36 -2.10 -0.38 -8.86
N ASN A 37 -0.96 -0.78 -9.43
CA ASN A 37 -0.59 -0.48 -10.81
C ASN A 37 -0.91 -1.67 -11.71
N GLY A 38 -2.07 -1.64 -12.35
CA GLY A 38 -2.51 -2.71 -13.23
C GLY A 38 -1.65 -2.92 -14.48
N ARG A 39 -0.81 -1.94 -14.86
CA ARG A 39 0.16 -2.11 -15.97
C ARG A 39 1.37 -2.95 -15.51
N ALA A 40 1.95 -2.59 -14.37
CA ALA A 40 3.11 -3.29 -13.81
C ALA A 40 2.73 -4.61 -13.13
N LYS A 41 1.44 -4.80 -12.88
CA LYS A 41 0.91 -5.82 -11.99
C LYS A 41 1.57 -5.79 -10.60
N GLU A 42 1.75 -4.57 -10.06
CA GLU A 42 2.39 -4.34 -8.77
C GLU A 42 1.54 -3.54 -7.78
N LEU A 43 1.47 -4.03 -6.54
CA LEU A 43 0.87 -3.35 -5.39
C LEU A 43 1.99 -2.73 -4.56
N VAL A 44 1.89 -1.44 -4.26
CA VAL A 44 2.94 -0.68 -3.59
C VAL A 44 2.36 0.10 -2.41
N LEU A 45 3.03 0.00 -1.27
CA LEU A 45 2.80 0.82 -0.10
C LEU A 45 3.88 1.89 -0.06
N GLU A 46 3.44 3.14 0.02
CA GLU A 46 4.31 4.28 0.19
C GLU A 46 3.98 5.01 1.49
N GLU A 47 5.00 5.59 2.09
CA GLU A 47 4.91 6.42 3.29
C GLU A 47 5.16 7.88 2.90
N HIS A 48 4.39 8.79 3.49
CA HIS A 48 4.64 10.22 3.34
C HIS A 48 5.79 10.66 4.23
N ARG A 49 6.84 11.21 3.63
CA ARG A 49 8.00 11.80 4.30
C ARG A 49 8.02 13.29 4.06
N GLU A 50 8.11 14.09 5.13
CA GLU A 50 7.99 15.55 5.09
C GLU A 50 8.85 16.27 4.03
N ARG A 51 10.03 15.72 3.70
CA ARG A 51 10.97 16.36 2.75
C ARG A 51 11.00 15.75 1.35
N SER A 52 10.60 14.48 1.20
CA SER A 52 10.71 13.76 -0.07
C SER A 52 9.37 13.41 -0.69
N GLY A 53 8.26 13.76 -0.01
CA GLY A 53 6.93 13.30 -0.39
C GLY A 53 6.79 11.81 -0.16
N TRP A 54 6.18 11.11 -1.10
CA TRP A 54 5.90 9.68 -1.00
C TRP A 54 7.14 8.84 -1.33
N ALA A 55 7.46 7.88 -0.48
CA ALA A 55 8.52 6.91 -0.70
C ALA A 55 8.00 5.49 -0.56
N ALA A 56 8.29 4.63 -1.53
CA ALA A 56 7.99 3.21 -1.45
C ALA A 56 8.69 2.59 -0.25
N VAL A 57 7.89 1.95 0.60
CA VAL A 57 8.39 1.19 1.76
C VAL A 57 8.29 -0.30 1.48
N ARG A 58 7.27 -0.73 0.73
CA ARG A 58 7.05 -2.13 0.36
C ARG A 58 6.36 -2.22 -0.99
N SER A 59 6.63 -3.28 -1.73
CA SER A 59 5.83 -3.66 -2.89
C SER A 59 5.71 -5.18 -3.00
N THR A 60 4.71 -5.62 -3.74
CA THR A 60 4.55 -7.02 -4.11
C THR A 60 3.92 -7.12 -5.49
N GLU A 61 4.41 -8.06 -6.29
CA GLU A 61 3.71 -8.45 -7.51
C GLU A 61 2.42 -9.16 -7.11
N THR A 62 1.29 -8.72 -7.66
CA THR A 62 0.03 -9.44 -7.49
C THR A 62 -0.58 -9.64 -8.87
N ASP A 63 -0.49 -10.86 -9.37
CA ASP A 63 -1.19 -11.24 -10.58
C ASP A 63 -2.71 -11.17 -10.38
N ASP A 64 -3.45 -11.25 -11.49
CA ASP A 64 -4.91 -11.31 -11.50
C ASP A 64 -5.42 -12.69 -11.04
N LYS A 65 -4.98 -13.15 -9.86
CA LYS A 65 -5.43 -14.38 -9.18
C LYS A 65 -6.87 -14.28 -8.67
N GLY A 66 -7.61 -13.28 -9.11
CA GLY A 66 -8.92 -12.93 -8.58
C GLY A 66 -8.86 -12.35 -7.16
N LEU A 67 -10.04 -12.01 -6.66
CA LEU A 67 -10.22 -11.29 -5.40
C LEU A 67 -9.52 -11.92 -4.17
N PRO A 68 -9.52 -13.26 -3.97
CA PRO A 68 -8.88 -13.84 -2.79
C PRO A 68 -7.35 -13.64 -2.77
N GLY A 69 -6.68 -13.83 -3.90
CA GLY A 69 -5.24 -13.63 -4.01
C GLY A 69 -4.86 -12.17 -3.79
N PHE A 70 -5.68 -11.27 -4.34
CA PHE A 70 -5.52 -9.83 -4.18
C PHE A 70 -5.65 -9.36 -2.72
N VAL A 71 -6.68 -9.85 -2.02
CA VAL A 71 -6.89 -9.53 -0.59
C VAL A 71 -5.73 -10.04 0.26
N GLN A 72 -5.20 -11.23 -0.04
CA GLN A 72 -4.03 -11.77 0.65
C GLN A 72 -2.78 -10.92 0.41
N ALA A 73 -2.56 -10.44 -0.82
CA ALA A 73 -1.44 -9.55 -1.13
C ALA A 73 -1.54 -8.23 -0.36
N VAL A 74 -2.72 -7.61 -0.33
CA VAL A 74 -2.97 -6.38 0.47
C VAL A 74 -2.71 -6.62 1.96
N ARG A 75 -3.22 -7.72 2.51
CA ARG A 75 -3.01 -8.06 3.92
C ARG A 75 -1.53 -8.25 4.24
N GLY A 76 -0.81 -9.05 3.45
CA GLY A 76 0.62 -9.27 3.64
C GLY A 76 1.41 -7.96 3.60
N LEU A 77 1.09 -7.08 2.65
CA LEU A 77 1.75 -5.79 2.51
C LEU A 77 1.48 -4.84 3.68
N LEU A 78 0.32 -4.92 4.34
CA LEU A 78 -0.04 -4.05 5.46
C LEU A 78 0.35 -4.61 6.83
N GLN A 79 0.43 -5.94 6.97
CA GLN A 79 0.70 -6.65 8.22
C GLN A 79 2.18 -6.94 8.48
N ASP A 80 3.07 -6.70 7.51
CA ASP A 80 4.51 -6.90 7.73
C ASP A 80 5.03 -5.83 8.72
N ASP A 81 4.97 -6.13 10.01
CA ASP A 81 5.38 -5.27 11.13
C ASP A 81 6.91 -5.25 11.30
N SER A 82 7.68 -5.34 10.22
CA SER A 82 9.13 -5.29 10.35
C SER A 82 9.55 -3.84 10.54
N PRO A 83 10.07 -3.45 11.72
CA PRO A 83 10.69 -2.14 11.86
C PRO A 83 11.81 -2.07 10.84
N ALA A 84 11.82 -1.02 10.02
CA ALA A 84 12.93 -0.74 9.13
C ALA A 84 14.22 -0.82 9.95
N ALA A 85 15.03 -1.84 9.70
CA ALA A 85 16.30 -2.01 10.36
C ALA A 85 17.16 -0.76 10.11
N GLY A 86 17.51 -0.03 11.18
CA GLY A 86 18.59 0.95 11.14
C GLY A 86 18.22 2.38 11.52
N ALA A 87 17.83 2.60 12.77
CA ALA A 87 18.24 3.81 13.49
C ALA A 87 19.04 3.35 14.71
N SER A 88 20.33 3.07 14.50
CA SER A 88 21.29 2.93 15.60
C SER A 88 21.79 4.33 15.95
N SER A 89 21.71 4.61 17.25
CA SER A 89 22.20 5.78 17.96
C SER A 89 23.68 6.10 17.73
#